data_AF-A0A2G4HD59-F1
#
_entry.id   AF-A0A2G4HD59-F1
#
_cell.length_a   1.000
_cell.length_b   1.000
_cell.length_c   1.000
_cell.angle_alpha   90.00
_cell.angle_beta   90.00
_cell.angle_gamma   90.00
#
_symmetry.space_group_name_H-M   'P 1'
#
loop_
_entity.id
_entity.type
_entity.pdbx_description
1 polymer ?
#
loop_
_entity_poly.entity_id
_entity_poly.type
_entity_poly.pdbx_seq_one_letter_code
_entity_poly.pdbx_strand_id
1 'polypeptide(L)'
;MRLKRIFTSFVLAASITGLQAQDFNQAVVQRGPINELQYDSVAVWIKNSGIRSLNLTGMWSCAQWGDSLLSLRAEQTTLAVYDSARIWLRFKPEHNVYYRFPVVVATDGPDGFVALQFEAQGRWSHAYYTTTENLSWAPLKAALTARLNQNTTNLGYTAARDQMYANLDNVAGQVTCIYTGRVASFNTRAGATANNFNCEHTFPQSMFGSAQPMQSDIHHLFSCDEAANTQRSNYPFGMITGTPGWSVGGSKRLNGVFEPRDAHKGDAARAMMYFVTRYGDYNNFYAQQSAVLEGWHQQFPPDSNDRSRNQGIAALQNTRNPYVDYPQIME
;
A
#
# COMPACT_ATOMS: atom_id res chain seq x y z
N MET A 1 20.87 45.18 -33.97
CA MET A 1 20.83 43.72 -33.72
C MET A 1 19.96 43.47 -32.49
N ARG A 2 18.66 43.19 -32.68
CA ARG A 2 17.65 43.09 -31.59
C ARG A 2 17.63 41.66 -31.04
N LEU A 3 18.03 41.46 -29.79
CA LEU A 3 17.81 40.19 -29.07
C LEU A 3 16.34 40.12 -28.62
N LYS A 4 15.57 39.17 -29.18
CA LYS A 4 14.25 38.77 -28.67
C LYS A 4 14.46 37.89 -27.43
N ARG A 5 14.03 38.36 -26.26
CA ARG A 5 13.86 37.50 -25.06
C ARG A 5 12.59 36.68 -25.25
N ILE A 6 12.73 35.37 -25.33
CA ILE A 6 11.62 34.42 -25.29
C ILE A 6 11.27 34.21 -23.82
N PHE A 7 10.13 34.73 -23.39
CA PHE A 7 9.50 34.32 -22.14
C PHE A 7 8.71 33.03 -22.42
N THR A 8 9.24 31.89 -21.99
CA THR A 8 8.47 30.64 -21.90
C THR A 8 7.63 30.71 -20.63
N SER A 9 6.40 31.19 -20.77
CA SER A 9 5.37 31.03 -19.74
C SER A 9 5.04 29.55 -19.62
N PHE A 10 5.47 28.90 -18.54
CA PHE A 10 4.92 27.62 -18.13
C PHE A 10 3.46 27.87 -17.73
N VAL A 11 2.54 27.55 -18.64
CA VAL A 11 1.13 27.39 -18.30
C VAL A 11 1.06 26.14 -17.44
N LEU A 12 0.97 26.34 -16.12
CA LEU A 12 0.50 25.31 -15.21
C LEU A 12 -0.95 25.02 -15.63
N ALA A 13 -1.15 23.96 -16.43
CA ALA A 13 -2.47 23.44 -16.70
C ALA A 13 -3.00 22.86 -15.39
N ALA A 14 -3.59 23.71 -14.56
CA ALA A 14 -4.54 23.26 -13.56
C ALA A 14 -5.66 22.57 -14.35
N SER A 15 -5.66 21.24 -14.32
CA SER A 15 -6.78 20.44 -14.76
C SER A 15 -7.95 20.74 -13.82
N ILE A 16 -8.65 21.84 -14.10
CA ILE A 16 -10.01 22.05 -13.63
C ILE A 16 -10.81 21.01 -14.40
N THR A 17 -10.97 19.83 -13.82
CA THR A 17 -11.92 18.84 -14.30
C THR A 17 -13.30 19.48 -14.19
N GLY A 18 -13.76 20.07 -15.28
CA GLY A 18 -15.08 20.67 -15.35
C GLY A 18 -16.11 19.64 -14.89
N LEU A 19 -16.95 20.03 -13.95
CA LEU A 19 -18.19 19.34 -13.61
C LEU A 19 -19.10 19.42 -14.84
N GLN A 20 -18.91 18.52 -15.82
CA GLN A 20 -19.91 18.30 -16.85
C GLN A 20 -21.09 17.58 -16.19
N ALA A 21 -22.24 18.25 -16.12
CA ALA A 21 -23.50 17.63 -15.77
C ALA A 21 -23.88 16.59 -16.84
N GLN A 22 -24.24 15.38 -16.42
CA GLN A 22 -24.66 14.28 -17.31
C GLN A 22 -26.11 13.89 -17.00
N ASP A 23 -26.92 13.62 -18.02
CA ASP A 23 -28.34 13.25 -17.92
C ASP A 23 -28.47 11.73 -18.14
N PHE A 24 -29.40 11.03 -17.47
CA PHE A 24 -29.67 9.58 -17.64
C PHE A 24 -30.29 9.24 -19.02
N ASN A 25 -29.93 9.99 -20.06
CA ASN A 25 -29.93 9.61 -21.48
C ASN A 25 -28.57 9.05 -21.93
N GLN A 26 -27.50 9.19 -21.11
CA GLN A 26 -26.19 8.56 -21.34
C GLN A 26 -26.01 7.33 -20.44
N ALA A 27 -25.61 6.21 -21.03
CA ALA A 27 -25.39 4.96 -20.31
C ALA A 27 -24.11 4.92 -19.46
N VAL A 28 -23.19 5.89 -19.62
CA VAL A 28 -21.85 5.84 -19.01
C VAL A 28 -21.37 7.21 -18.52
N VAL A 29 -20.89 7.26 -17.28
CA VAL A 29 -20.18 8.37 -16.64
C VAL A 29 -18.69 8.07 -16.65
N GLN A 30 -17.94 8.77 -17.48
CA GLN A 30 -16.49 8.61 -17.62
C GLN A 30 -15.73 9.67 -16.83
N ARG A 31 -14.76 9.26 -16.01
CA ARG A 31 -13.86 10.16 -15.27
C ARG A 31 -12.41 9.97 -15.71
N GLY A 32 -11.68 11.07 -15.69
CA GLY A 32 -10.24 11.06 -15.94
C GLY A 32 -9.47 10.34 -14.82
N PRO A 33 -8.13 10.34 -14.90
CA PRO A 33 -7.31 9.73 -13.85
C PRO A 33 -7.49 10.44 -12.50
N ILE A 34 -7.77 9.65 -11.47
CA ILE A 34 -7.96 10.12 -10.09
C ILE A 34 -6.98 9.36 -9.22
N ASN A 35 -6.33 10.06 -8.29
CA ASN A 35 -5.44 9.41 -7.34
C ASN A 35 -6.11 9.07 -6.02
N GLU A 36 -5.53 8.11 -5.30
CA GLU A 36 -5.99 7.56 -4.02
C GLU A 36 -5.97 8.58 -2.86
N LEU A 37 -5.44 9.77 -3.09
CA LEU A 37 -5.35 10.83 -2.09
C LEU A 37 -6.58 11.74 -2.07
N GLN A 38 -7.43 11.69 -3.11
CA GLN A 38 -8.54 12.62 -3.24
C GLN A 38 -9.84 11.96 -3.67
N TYR A 39 -10.95 12.57 -3.28
CA TYR A 39 -12.25 12.25 -3.81
C TYR A 39 -12.50 13.02 -5.10
N ASP A 40 -13.02 12.35 -6.10
CA ASP A 40 -13.65 12.98 -7.25
C ASP A 40 -15.16 12.95 -7.07
N SER A 41 -15.85 13.98 -7.55
CA SER A 41 -17.31 14.08 -7.44
C SER A 41 -17.88 14.58 -8.74
N VAL A 42 -18.93 13.90 -9.20
CA VAL A 42 -19.66 14.25 -10.42
C VAL A 42 -21.16 14.17 -10.15
N ALA A 43 -21.90 15.09 -10.75
CA ALA A 43 -23.34 15.11 -10.69
C ALA A 43 -23.94 14.51 -11.96
N VAL A 44 -24.88 13.59 -11.78
CA VAL A 44 -25.76 13.07 -12.83
C VAL A 44 -27.20 13.49 -12.57
N TRP A 45 -28.02 13.52 -13.61
CA TRP A 45 -29.42 13.93 -13.55
C TRP A 45 -30.31 12.78 -13.98
N ILE A 46 -31.23 12.38 -13.12
CA ILE A 46 -32.33 11.48 -13.48
C ILE A 46 -33.55 12.32 -13.83
N LYS A 47 -34.19 12.03 -14.97
CA LYS A 47 -35.32 12.80 -15.50
C LYS A 47 -36.61 12.01 -15.40
N ASN A 48 -37.66 12.62 -14.85
CA ASN A 48 -39.01 12.08 -14.90
C ASN A 48 -39.74 12.61 -16.14
N SER A 49 -39.79 11.80 -17.21
CA SER A 49 -40.55 12.13 -18.43
C SER A 49 -41.98 11.57 -18.42
N GLY A 50 -42.43 11.03 -17.28
CA GLY A 50 -43.75 10.42 -17.12
C GLY A 50 -44.86 11.45 -16.86
N ILE A 51 -46.08 10.94 -16.68
CA ILE A 51 -47.29 11.73 -16.44
C ILE A 51 -47.67 11.85 -14.95
N ARG A 52 -46.86 11.28 -14.07
CA ARG A 52 -47.03 11.34 -12.60
C ARG A 52 -45.69 11.56 -11.93
N SER A 53 -45.73 12.09 -10.71
CA SER A 53 -44.52 12.22 -9.89
C SER A 53 -43.90 10.85 -9.62
N LEU A 54 -42.58 10.84 -9.46
CA LEU A 54 -41.75 9.65 -9.26
C LEU A 54 -40.97 9.79 -7.96
N ASN A 55 -40.89 8.74 -7.16
CA ASN A 55 -40.01 8.70 -5.98
C ASN A 55 -38.82 7.78 -6.23
N LEU A 56 -37.63 8.22 -5.80
CA LEU A 56 -36.44 7.40 -5.68
C LEU A 56 -36.56 6.55 -4.42
N THR A 57 -36.57 5.23 -4.58
CA THR A 57 -36.79 4.27 -3.49
C THR A 57 -35.50 3.60 -3.03
N GLY A 58 -34.42 3.73 -3.80
CA GLY A 58 -33.09 3.27 -3.42
C GLY A 58 -32.02 3.57 -4.46
N MET A 59 -30.76 3.54 -4.04
CA MET A 59 -29.60 3.74 -4.92
C MET A 59 -28.47 2.81 -4.46
N TRP A 60 -27.87 2.10 -5.41
CA TRP A 60 -26.80 1.15 -5.11
C TRP A 60 -25.70 1.22 -6.16
N SER A 61 -24.51 0.86 -5.69
CA SER A 61 -23.40 0.40 -6.53
C SER A 61 -22.81 -0.86 -5.90
N CYS A 62 -21.86 -1.51 -6.58
CA CYS A 62 -21.18 -2.65 -5.99
C CYS A 62 -19.97 -2.19 -5.16
N ALA A 63 -19.75 -2.88 -4.03
CA ALA A 63 -18.46 -2.84 -3.36
C ALA A 63 -17.44 -3.60 -4.22
N GLN A 64 -16.20 -3.12 -4.22
CA GLN A 64 -15.04 -3.85 -4.77
C GLN A 64 -14.06 -4.08 -3.63
N TRP A 65 -13.53 -5.30 -3.52
CA TRP A 65 -12.62 -5.72 -2.44
C TRP A 65 -13.16 -5.56 -1.02
N GLY A 66 -14.48 -5.47 -0.85
CA GLY A 66 -15.12 -5.25 0.44
C GLY A 66 -15.42 -3.78 0.75
N ASP A 67 -14.91 -2.85 -0.06
CA ASP A 67 -15.05 -1.41 0.15
C ASP A 67 -16.04 -0.72 -0.81
N SER A 68 -16.76 0.25 -0.26
CA SER A 68 -17.67 1.12 -1.01
C SER A 68 -16.91 2.34 -1.55
N LEU A 69 -16.24 2.15 -2.68
CA LEU A 69 -15.40 3.17 -3.33
C LEU A 69 -16.21 4.26 -4.04
N LEU A 70 -17.45 3.94 -4.43
CA LEU A 70 -18.40 4.84 -5.06
C LEU A 70 -19.62 5.04 -4.14
N SER A 71 -19.84 6.27 -3.72
CA SER A 71 -20.98 6.67 -2.88
C SER A 71 -21.98 7.53 -3.67
N LEU A 72 -23.27 7.34 -3.39
CA LEU A 72 -24.37 8.01 -4.10
C LEU A 72 -25.20 8.86 -3.14
N ARG A 73 -25.57 10.07 -3.59
CA ARG A 73 -26.47 10.95 -2.84
C ARG A 73 -27.37 11.74 -3.77
N ALA A 74 -28.68 11.54 -3.66
CA ALA A 74 -29.68 12.38 -4.32
C ALA A 74 -29.91 13.65 -3.50
N GLU A 75 -30.08 14.80 -4.17
CA GLU A 75 -30.49 16.04 -3.51
C GLU A 75 -31.98 16.10 -3.21
N GLN A 76 -32.76 15.41 -4.03
CA GLN A 76 -34.18 15.23 -3.87
C GLN A 76 -34.57 13.81 -4.25
N THR A 77 -35.51 13.24 -3.50
CA THR A 77 -36.00 11.87 -3.71
C THR A 77 -37.36 11.82 -4.39
N THR A 78 -37.99 12.97 -4.64
CA THR A 78 -39.26 13.06 -5.36
C THR A 78 -39.06 13.96 -6.58
N LEU A 79 -39.48 13.48 -7.74
CA LEU A 79 -39.39 14.16 -9.02
C LEU A 79 -40.78 14.48 -9.52
N ALA A 80 -41.07 15.77 -9.71
CA ALA A 80 -42.31 16.20 -10.37
C ALA A 80 -42.34 15.75 -11.84
N VAL A 81 -43.53 15.81 -12.42
CA VAL A 81 -43.75 15.52 -13.85
C VAL A 81 -42.90 16.47 -14.70
N TYR A 82 -42.12 15.92 -15.63
CA TYR A 82 -41.18 16.65 -16.50
C TYR A 82 -40.01 17.36 -15.80
N ASP A 83 -39.71 16.98 -14.56
CA ASP A 83 -38.59 17.53 -13.78
C ASP A 83 -37.42 16.52 -13.68
N SER A 84 -36.28 16.98 -13.15
CA SER A 84 -35.07 16.18 -12.94
C SER A 84 -34.54 16.27 -11.51
N ALA A 85 -33.98 15.18 -11.00
CA ALA A 85 -33.24 15.15 -9.75
C ALA A 85 -31.73 14.99 -9.98
N ARG A 86 -30.95 15.75 -9.22
CA ARG A 86 -29.50 15.63 -9.19
C ARG A 86 -29.07 14.53 -8.22
N ILE A 87 -28.23 13.63 -8.70
CA ILE A 87 -27.56 12.57 -7.93
C ILE A 87 -26.06 12.81 -8.00
N TRP A 88 -25.44 12.96 -6.84
CA TRP A 88 -24.01 13.04 -6.67
C TRP A 88 -23.40 11.65 -6.60
N LEU A 89 -22.39 11.41 -7.43
CA LEU A 89 -21.51 10.26 -7.40
C LEU A 89 -20.16 10.72 -6.86
N ARG A 90 -19.75 10.20 -5.71
CA ARG A 90 -18.47 10.53 -5.07
C ARG A 90 -17.59 9.29 -5.02
N PHE A 91 -16.46 9.35 -5.71
CA PHE A 91 -15.55 8.25 -5.94
C PHE A 91 -14.17 8.53 -5.34
N LYS A 92 -13.54 7.50 -4.77
CA LYS A 92 -12.12 7.52 -4.40
C LYS A 92 -11.49 6.16 -4.73
N PRO A 93 -10.50 6.10 -5.63
CA PRO A 93 -9.82 4.85 -5.94
C PRO A 93 -8.86 4.45 -4.81
N GLU A 94 -8.57 3.16 -4.73
CA GLU A 94 -7.57 2.59 -3.83
C GLU A 94 -6.43 1.89 -4.59
N HIS A 95 -6.74 1.38 -5.77
CA HIS A 95 -5.87 0.54 -6.59
C HIS A 95 -5.49 1.27 -7.89
N ASN A 96 -4.35 0.88 -8.44
CA ASN A 96 -3.83 1.40 -9.71
C ASN A 96 -4.51 0.72 -10.91
N VAL A 97 -5.83 0.71 -10.96
CA VAL A 97 -6.63 -0.03 -11.95
C VAL A 97 -7.78 0.80 -12.51
N TYR A 98 -8.35 0.31 -13.60
CA TYR A 98 -9.52 0.88 -14.21
C TYR A 98 -10.78 0.37 -13.53
N TYR A 99 -11.57 1.30 -13.00
CA TYR A 99 -12.78 1.03 -12.26
C TYR A 99 -14.01 1.04 -13.17
N ARG A 100 -14.89 0.06 -12.96
CA ARG A 100 -16.21 -0.02 -13.61
C ARG A 100 -17.24 -0.41 -12.56
N PHE A 101 -18.12 0.52 -12.24
CA PHE A 101 -19.17 0.37 -11.25
C PHE A 101 -20.54 0.49 -11.91
N PRO A 102 -21.45 -0.49 -11.75
CA PRO A 102 -22.85 -0.25 -12.04
C PRO A 102 -23.41 0.72 -10.99
N VAL A 103 -24.22 1.66 -11.44
CA VAL A 103 -25.04 2.51 -10.60
C VAL A 103 -26.49 2.18 -10.91
N VAL A 104 -27.24 1.76 -9.89
CA VAL A 104 -28.65 1.41 -10.02
C VAL A 104 -29.47 2.33 -9.12
N VAL A 105 -30.49 2.95 -9.69
CA VAL A 105 -31.45 3.80 -8.97
C VAL A 105 -32.82 3.15 -9.10
N ALA A 106 -33.41 2.76 -7.97
CA ALA A 106 -34.78 2.29 -7.92
C ALA A 106 -35.78 3.44 -7.80
N THR A 107 -36.93 3.24 -8.41
CA THR A 107 -38.04 4.18 -8.44
C THR A 107 -39.37 3.45 -8.22
N ASP A 108 -40.42 4.17 -7.84
CA ASP A 108 -41.81 3.64 -7.79
C ASP A 108 -42.55 3.75 -9.15
N GLY A 109 -41.80 4.08 -10.21
CA GLY A 109 -42.30 4.20 -11.58
C GLY A 109 -42.44 2.85 -12.29
N PRO A 110 -43.04 2.86 -13.50
CA PRO A 110 -43.24 1.64 -14.29
C PRO A 110 -41.94 0.94 -14.69
N ASP A 111 -40.84 1.68 -14.85
CA ASP A 111 -39.54 1.12 -15.22
C ASP A 111 -38.87 0.38 -14.04
N GLY A 112 -39.28 0.70 -12.80
CA GLY A 112 -38.75 0.12 -11.57
C GLY A 112 -37.31 0.54 -11.25
N PHE A 113 -36.37 0.27 -12.15
CA PHE A 113 -34.94 0.56 -11.99
C PHE A 113 -34.37 1.25 -13.22
N VAL A 114 -33.53 2.24 -13.00
CA VAL A 114 -32.66 2.81 -14.04
C VAL A 114 -31.20 2.61 -13.67
N ALA A 115 -30.36 2.42 -14.67
CA ALA A 115 -28.95 2.14 -14.44
C ALA A 115 -28.04 2.97 -15.35
N LEU A 116 -26.85 3.27 -14.85
CA LEU A 116 -25.73 3.76 -15.64
C LEU A 116 -24.44 3.05 -15.21
N GLN A 117 -23.40 3.15 -16.02
CA GLN A 117 -22.06 2.69 -15.67
C GLN A 117 -21.18 3.86 -15.28
N PHE A 118 -20.56 3.81 -14.10
CA PHE A 118 -19.51 4.74 -13.71
C PHE A 118 -18.15 4.12 -14.01
N GLU A 119 -17.29 4.87 -14.69
CA GLU A 119 -15.95 4.46 -15.05
C GLU A 119 -14.92 5.51 -14.67
N ALA A 120 -13.78 5.06 -14.13
CA ALA A 120 -12.69 5.95 -13.74
C ALA A 120 -11.34 5.22 -13.79
N GLN A 121 -10.29 5.91 -14.23
CA GLN A 121 -8.93 5.40 -14.06
C GLN A 121 -8.44 5.74 -12.66
N GLY A 122 -8.29 4.73 -11.79
CA GLY A 122 -7.56 4.88 -10.54
C GLY A 122 -6.06 4.89 -10.78
N ARG A 123 -5.35 5.77 -10.08
CA ARG A 123 -3.89 5.85 -10.13
C ARG A 123 -3.31 5.98 -8.75
N TRP A 124 -2.20 5.32 -8.51
CA TRP A 124 -1.38 5.63 -7.36
C TRP A 124 -0.62 6.93 -7.55
N SER A 125 -0.64 7.79 -6.54
CA SER A 125 -0.03 9.12 -6.56
C SER A 125 1.49 9.07 -6.72
N HIS A 126 2.12 7.98 -6.26
CA HIS A 126 3.56 7.80 -6.35
C HIS A 126 3.96 7.26 -7.72
N ALA A 127 4.52 8.14 -8.56
CA ALA A 127 5.00 7.82 -9.92
C ALA A 127 6.04 6.68 -10.00
N TYR A 128 6.58 6.22 -8.86
CA TYR A 128 7.43 5.04 -8.77
C TYR A 128 6.72 3.79 -9.31
N TYR A 129 5.38 3.73 -9.22
CA TYR A 129 4.55 2.59 -9.58
C TYR A 129 3.75 2.79 -10.88
N THR A 130 4.06 3.79 -11.71
CA THR A 130 3.30 4.02 -12.96
C THR A 130 3.24 2.79 -13.86
N THR A 131 4.27 1.93 -13.86
CA THR A 131 4.31 0.70 -14.66
C THR A 131 3.41 -0.42 -14.14
N THR A 132 2.73 -0.23 -12.99
CA THR A 132 1.76 -1.20 -12.46
C THR A 132 0.32 -0.90 -12.87
N GLU A 133 0.09 0.20 -13.61
CA GLU A 133 -1.25 0.65 -14.00
C GLU A 133 -2.00 -0.43 -14.79
N ASN A 134 -3.20 -0.74 -14.33
CA ASN A 134 -4.12 -1.72 -14.92
C ASN A 134 -3.58 -3.16 -14.97
N LEU A 135 -2.62 -3.49 -14.11
CA LEU A 135 -2.10 -4.85 -13.95
C LEU A 135 -2.66 -5.51 -12.69
N SER A 136 -2.86 -6.81 -12.76
CA SER A 136 -3.25 -7.67 -11.64
C SER A 136 -2.47 -8.98 -11.67
N TRP A 137 -2.50 -9.76 -10.58
CA TRP A 137 -1.95 -11.11 -10.51
C TRP A 137 -0.49 -11.23 -10.99
N ALA A 138 -0.18 -12.23 -11.84
CA ALA A 138 1.15 -12.45 -12.37
C ALA A 138 1.72 -11.25 -13.15
N PRO A 139 0.96 -10.56 -14.03
CA PRO A 139 1.40 -9.29 -14.63
C PRO A 139 1.81 -8.23 -13.61
N LEU A 140 1.02 -8.01 -12.56
CA LEU A 140 1.35 -7.03 -11.52
C LEU A 140 2.64 -7.42 -10.78
N LYS A 141 2.74 -8.69 -10.38
CA LYS A 141 3.96 -9.22 -9.74
C LYS A 141 5.18 -9.00 -10.63
N ALA A 142 5.10 -9.33 -11.92
CA ALA A 142 6.19 -9.15 -12.86
C ALA A 142 6.60 -7.67 -13.00
N ALA A 143 5.64 -6.75 -13.07
CA ALA A 143 5.91 -5.31 -13.14
C ALA A 143 6.57 -4.77 -11.86
N LEU A 144 6.12 -5.22 -10.68
CA LEU A 144 6.76 -4.90 -9.40
C LEU A 144 8.18 -5.45 -9.35
N THR A 145 8.39 -6.73 -9.65
CA THR A 145 9.73 -7.35 -9.67
C THR A 145 10.67 -6.60 -10.61
N ALA A 146 10.21 -6.22 -11.81
CA ALA A 146 11.01 -5.44 -12.74
C ALA A 146 11.37 -4.07 -12.15
N ARG A 147 10.40 -3.35 -11.58
CA ARG A 147 10.61 -2.03 -10.99
C ARG A 147 11.58 -2.07 -9.81
N LEU A 148 11.43 -3.08 -8.94
CA LEU A 148 12.27 -3.29 -7.76
C LEU A 148 13.71 -3.66 -8.10
N ASN A 149 13.99 -4.12 -9.31
CA ASN A 149 15.34 -4.44 -9.78
C ASN A 149 15.91 -3.38 -10.73
N GLN A 150 15.16 -2.31 -11.02
CA GLN A 150 15.57 -1.26 -11.95
C GLN A 150 16.31 -0.12 -11.24
N ASN A 151 17.50 0.22 -11.73
CA ASN A 151 18.32 1.37 -11.30
C ASN A 151 18.61 1.39 -9.78
N THR A 152 18.74 0.22 -9.15
CA THR A 152 18.94 0.12 -7.70
C THR A 152 20.39 0.34 -7.32
N THR A 153 20.62 0.92 -6.14
CA THR A 153 21.96 1.08 -5.58
C THR A 153 22.24 -0.02 -4.55
N ASN A 154 23.30 -0.80 -4.78
CA ASN A 154 23.82 -1.72 -3.79
C ASN A 154 24.92 -1.03 -2.97
N LEU A 155 24.62 -0.75 -1.69
CA LEU A 155 25.57 -0.15 -0.76
C LEU A 155 26.64 -1.13 -0.26
N GLY A 156 26.44 -2.43 -0.47
CA GLY A 156 27.20 -3.48 0.20
C GLY A 156 26.86 -3.58 1.68
N TYR A 157 27.17 -4.74 2.28
CA TYR A 157 26.66 -5.11 3.60
C TYR A 157 27.20 -4.24 4.76
N THR A 158 28.39 -3.66 4.59
CA THR A 158 28.96 -2.73 5.58
C THR A 158 28.21 -1.40 5.57
N ALA A 159 28.17 -0.70 4.43
CA ALA A 159 27.56 0.63 4.37
C ALA A 159 26.04 0.58 4.58
N ALA A 160 25.35 -0.49 4.14
CA ALA A 160 23.93 -0.68 4.43
C ALA A 160 23.65 -0.67 5.94
N ARG A 161 24.45 -1.38 6.74
CA ARG A 161 24.32 -1.40 8.20
C ARG A 161 24.77 -0.09 8.86
N ASP A 162 25.79 0.57 8.31
CA ASP A 162 26.17 1.91 8.78
C ASP A 162 24.98 2.88 8.64
N GLN A 163 24.27 2.87 7.51
CA GLN A 163 23.06 3.68 7.32
C GLN A 163 21.90 3.26 8.23
N MET A 164 21.71 1.95 8.41
CA MET A 164 20.67 1.41 9.30
C MET A 164 20.84 1.90 10.74
N TYR A 165 22.04 1.74 11.32
CA TYR A 165 22.30 2.12 12.72
C TYR A 165 22.49 3.61 12.96
N ALA A 166 23.03 4.35 11.98
CA ALA A 166 23.32 5.77 12.15
C ALA A 166 22.13 6.66 11.83
N ASN A 167 21.28 6.26 10.87
CA ASN A 167 20.30 7.16 10.26
C ASN A 167 18.86 6.59 10.27
N LEU A 168 18.65 5.39 9.72
CA LEU A 168 17.27 4.89 9.46
C LEU A 168 16.56 4.44 10.73
N ASP A 169 17.24 3.67 11.58
CA ASP A 169 16.68 3.11 12.81
C ASP A 169 17.07 3.93 14.06
N ASN A 170 17.75 5.07 13.85
CA ASN A 170 18.29 5.91 14.91
C ASN A 170 17.43 7.15 15.15
N VAL A 171 16.84 7.22 16.35
CA VAL A 171 16.05 8.38 16.77
C VAL A 171 16.78 9.06 17.92
N ALA A 172 17.33 10.25 17.67
CA ALA A 172 18.05 11.05 18.66
C ALA A 172 19.19 10.30 19.39
N GLY A 173 19.96 9.48 18.66
CA GLY A 173 21.09 8.71 19.19
C GLY A 173 20.68 7.36 19.80
N GLN A 174 19.40 6.99 19.74
CA GLN A 174 18.86 5.75 20.29
C GLN A 174 18.38 4.82 19.19
N VAL A 175 18.69 3.53 19.33
CA VAL A 175 18.26 2.46 18.44
C VAL A 175 17.46 1.44 19.24
N THR A 176 16.32 1.02 18.70
CA THR A 176 15.40 0.08 19.35
C THR A 176 15.49 -1.30 18.71
N CYS A 177 15.59 -2.36 19.51
CA CYS A 177 15.55 -3.74 19.03
C CYS A 177 14.12 -4.11 18.62
N ILE A 178 13.97 -4.61 17.39
CA ILE A 178 12.67 -5.03 16.84
C ILE A 178 11.98 -6.16 17.62
N TYR A 179 12.73 -7.09 18.21
CA TYR A 179 12.15 -8.24 18.92
C TYR A 179 11.93 -8.02 20.41
N THR A 180 12.77 -7.25 21.09
CA THR A 180 12.69 -7.08 22.54
C THR A 180 12.13 -5.71 22.95
N GLY A 181 12.19 -4.71 22.07
CA GLY A 181 11.94 -3.32 22.44
C GLY A 181 13.04 -2.68 23.27
N ARG A 182 14.16 -3.38 23.52
CA ARG A 182 15.28 -2.78 24.24
C ARG A 182 15.83 -1.62 23.43
N VAL A 183 16.10 -0.52 24.12
CA VAL A 183 16.72 0.67 23.53
C VAL A 183 18.17 0.74 23.98
N ALA A 184 19.07 1.10 23.07
CA ALA A 184 20.47 1.39 23.39
C ALA A 184 20.98 2.59 22.61
N SER A 185 22.02 3.24 23.15
CA SER A 185 22.59 4.45 22.56
C SER A 185 23.86 4.12 21.78
N PHE A 186 23.74 4.16 20.45
CA PHE A 186 24.85 4.03 19.52
C PHE A 186 24.42 4.55 18.14
N ASN A 187 25.39 4.85 17.28
CA ASN A 187 25.18 5.25 15.89
C ASN A 187 26.23 4.65 14.94
N THR A 188 26.99 3.67 15.41
CA THR A 188 28.01 2.96 14.62
C THR A 188 27.89 1.46 14.84
N ARG A 189 28.42 0.67 13.90
CA ARG A 189 28.47 -0.80 14.06
C ARG A 189 29.28 -1.23 15.30
N ALA A 190 30.39 -0.56 15.60
CA ALA A 190 31.18 -0.84 16.80
C ALA A 190 30.38 -0.54 18.07
N GLY A 191 29.61 0.56 18.08
CA GLY A 191 28.69 0.89 19.17
C GLY A 191 27.55 -0.12 19.30
N ALA A 192 26.99 -0.62 18.19
CA ALA A 192 26.00 -1.69 18.20
C ALA A 192 26.55 -2.94 18.89
N THR A 193 27.73 -3.42 18.48
CA THR A 193 28.41 -4.56 19.11
C THR A 193 28.68 -4.32 20.61
N ALA A 194 29.18 -3.14 20.98
CA ALA A 194 29.41 -2.80 22.38
C ALA A 194 28.13 -2.79 23.25
N ASN A 195 26.96 -2.64 22.61
CA ASN A 195 25.65 -2.67 23.26
C ASN A 195 24.91 -4.01 23.10
N ASN A 196 25.59 -5.07 22.62
CA ASN A 196 25.00 -6.38 22.31
C ASN A 196 23.87 -6.30 21.27
N PHE A 197 24.03 -5.43 20.27
CA PHE A 197 23.16 -5.34 19.10
C PHE A 197 23.87 -5.90 17.86
N ASN A 198 23.08 -6.55 17.01
CA ASN A 198 23.50 -6.96 15.68
C ASN A 198 22.38 -6.70 14.65
N CYS A 199 22.67 -7.05 13.40
CA CYS A 199 21.74 -6.88 12.29
C CYS A 199 20.93 -8.15 12.15
N GLU A 200 19.62 -8.01 12.20
CA GLU A 200 18.69 -9.07 11.84
C GLU A 200 18.40 -9.03 10.34
N HIS A 201 18.31 -10.22 9.73
CA HIS A 201 17.84 -10.41 8.36
C HIS A 201 16.49 -11.11 8.42
N THR A 202 15.40 -10.38 8.22
CA THR A 202 14.04 -10.91 8.34
C THR A 202 13.79 -12.07 7.39
N PHE A 203 14.39 -12.06 6.19
CA PHE A 203 14.57 -13.26 5.39
C PHE A 203 15.96 -13.86 5.69
N PRO A 204 16.09 -15.07 6.28
CA PRO A 204 17.37 -15.54 6.80
C PRO A 204 18.45 -15.69 5.72
N GLN A 205 19.66 -15.18 6.00
CA GLN A 205 20.82 -15.28 5.10
C GLN A 205 21.18 -16.73 4.71
N SER A 206 20.90 -17.70 5.58
CA SER A 206 21.15 -19.12 5.31
C SER A 206 20.34 -19.64 4.12
N MET A 207 19.22 -19.01 3.78
CA MET A 207 18.34 -19.46 2.70
C MET A 207 18.88 -19.09 1.30
N PHE A 208 19.59 -17.96 1.20
CA PHE A 208 20.09 -17.43 -0.09
C PHE A 208 21.63 -17.36 -0.16
N GLY A 209 22.32 -18.00 0.79
CA GLY A 209 23.78 -18.08 0.79
C GLY A 209 24.49 -16.74 0.99
N SER A 210 23.85 -15.78 1.66
CA SER A 210 24.40 -14.43 1.88
C SER A 210 24.77 -13.67 0.59
N ALA A 211 24.15 -14.04 -0.53
CA ALA A 211 24.45 -13.44 -1.83
C ALA A 211 24.04 -11.95 -1.90
N GLN A 212 24.81 -11.19 -2.68
CA GLN A 212 24.52 -9.80 -3.01
C GLN A 212 23.55 -9.74 -4.21
N PRO A 213 22.63 -8.76 -4.30
CA PRO A 213 22.43 -7.64 -3.39
C PRO A 213 21.51 -7.96 -2.18
N MET A 214 20.97 -9.18 -2.08
CA MET A 214 20.01 -9.56 -1.03
C MET A 214 20.57 -9.29 0.37
N GLN A 215 21.83 -9.63 0.64
CA GLN A 215 22.44 -9.47 1.97
C GLN A 215 22.44 -8.01 2.48
N SER A 216 22.47 -7.02 1.58
CA SER A 216 22.60 -5.59 1.89
C SER A 216 21.34 -4.78 1.60
N ASP A 217 20.23 -5.43 1.26
CA ASP A 217 18.95 -4.75 1.03
C ASP A 217 18.27 -4.40 2.36
N ILE A 218 18.28 -3.11 2.71
CA ILE A 218 17.85 -2.61 4.02
C ILE A 218 16.33 -2.82 4.26
N HIS A 219 15.54 -3.09 3.20
CA HIS A 219 14.11 -3.41 3.36
C HIS A 219 13.84 -4.67 4.17
N HIS A 220 14.83 -5.55 4.38
CA HIS A 220 14.72 -6.69 5.30
C HIS A 220 15.83 -6.76 6.35
N LEU A 221 16.62 -5.68 6.50
CA LEU A 221 17.59 -5.55 7.58
C LEU A 221 17.00 -4.73 8.72
N PHE A 222 17.20 -5.17 9.96
CA PHE A 222 16.73 -4.45 11.14
C PHE A 222 17.72 -4.52 12.30
N SER A 223 17.68 -3.52 13.16
CA SER A 223 18.47 -3.50 14.40
C SER A 223 17.88 -4.45 15.45
N CYS A 224 18.69 -5.37 16.00
CA CYS A 224 18.21 -6.38 16.94
C CYS A 224 19.21 -6.67 18.08
N ASP A 225 18.69 -7.06 19.23
CA ASP A 225 19.48 -7.63 20.32
C ASP A 225 20.11 -8.94 19.86
N GLU A 226 21.42 -9.08 20.08
CA GLU A 226 22.16 -10.26 19.64
C GLU A 226 21.55 -11.55 20.21
N ALA A 227 21.23 -11.55 21.50
CA ALA A 227 20.60 -12.70 22.15
C ALA A 227 19.21 -13.04 21.56
N ALA A 228 18.38 -12.03 21.27
CA ALA A 228 17.06 -12.26 20.67
C ALA A 228 17.18 -12.73 19.22
N ASN A 229 18.15 -12.18 18.47
CA ASN A 229 18.45 -12.63 17.12
C ASN A 229 18.94 -14.10 17.11
N THR A 230 19.77 -14.51 18.07
CA THR A 230 20.13 -15.92 18.27
C THR A 230 18.91 -16.81 18.55
N GLN A 231 17.95 -16.33 19.35
CA GLN A 231 16.71 -17.06 19.62
C GLN A 231 15.83 -17.18 18.37
N ARG A 232 15.78 -16.14 17.54
CA ARG A 232 15.09 -16.19 16.24
C ARG A 232 15.73 -17.19 15.30
N SER A 233 17.06 -17.22 15.21
CA SER A 233 17.81 -18.12 14.32
C SER A 233 17.36 -18.01 12.85
N ASN A 234 16.95 -19.10 12.22
CA ASN A 234 16.29 -19.14 10.92
C ASN A 234 14.87 -19.73 11.00
N TYR A 235 14.27 -19.69 12.18
CA TYR A 235 12.95 -20.26 12.39
C TYR A 235 11.88 -19.51 11.58
N PRO A 236 10.92 -20.22 10.97
CA PRO A 236 9.77 -19.58 10.34
C PRO A 236 8.97 -18.78 11.38
N PHE A 237 8.32 -17.73 10.90
CA PHE A 237 7.39 -16.98 11.71
C PHE A 237 6.08 -17.73 11.88
N GLY A 238 5.47 -17.56 13.04
CA GLY A 238 4.16 -18.16 13.34
C GLY A 238 3.59 -17.66 14.66
N MET A 239 2.30 -17.90 14.85
CA MET A 239 1.63 -17.63 16.13
C MET A 239 1.98 -18.71 17.13
N ILE A 240 2.48 -18.34 18.32
CA ILE A 240 2.81 -19.30 19.38
C ILE A 240 1.65 -19.40 20.36
N THR A 241 1.13 -20.62 20.49
CA THR A 241 0.18 -21.01 21.54
C THR A 241 0.89 -21.85 22.60
N GLY A 242 0.45 -21.75 23.86
CA GLY A 242 1.08 -22.44 24.99
C GLY A 242 2.25 -21.69 25.62
N THR A 243 3.00 -22.35 26.49
CA THR A 243 4.13 -21.77 27.23
C THR A 243 5.36 -21.67 26.35
N PRO A 244 5.85 -20.46 26.02
CA PRO A 244 7.01 -20.31 25.15
C PRO A 244 8.29 -20.78 25.84
N GLY A 245 9.20 -21.40 25.07
CA GLY A 245 10.52 -21.80 25.56
C GLY A 245 11.49 -20.62 25.71
N TRP A 246 11.15 -19.47 25.13
CA TRP A 246 11.80 -18.18 25.34
C TRP A 246 10.79 -17.07 25.08
N SER A 247 10.76 -16.03 25.92
CA SER A 247 9.96 -14.83 25.65
C SER A 247 10.57 -13.59 26.28
N VAL A 248 10.73 -12.53 25.48
CA VAL A 248 11.23 -11.21 25.90
C VAL A 248 10.55 -10.14 25.05
N GLY A 249 10.08 -9.05 25.68
CA GLY A 249 9.55 -7.89 24.96
C GLY A 249 8.26 -8.15 24.16
N GLY A 250 7.59 -9.28 24.42
CA GLY A 250 6.42 -9.74 23.67
C GLY A 250 6.76 -10.73 22.54
N SER A 251 8.02 -10.82 22.11
CA SER A 251 8.44 -11.89 21.21
C SER A 251 8.53 -13.22 21.93
N LYS A 252 8.33 -14.31 21.19
CA LYS A 252 8.29 -15.67 21.71
C LYS A 252 8.99 -16.63 20.76
N ARG A 253 9.51 -17.72 21.32
CA ARG A 253 10.01 -18.89 20.57
C ARG A 253 9.48 -20.17 21.18
N LEU A 254 9.00 -21.08 20.35
CA LEU A 254 8.57 -22.42 20.75
C LEU A 254 8.73 -23.40 19.58
N ASN A 255 9.33 -24.56 19.83
CA ASN A 255 9.41 -25.68 18.88
C ASN A 255 9.87 -25.31 17.46
N GLY A 256 10.85 -24.42 17.36
CA GLY A 256 11.39 -23.99 16.07
C GLY A 256 10.49 -23.03 15.28
N VAL A 257 9.58 -22.34 15.96
CA VAL A 257 8.78 -21.22 15.44
C VAL A 257 9.11 -19.97 16.26
N PHE A 258 9.10 -18.81 15.60
CA PHE A 258 9.29 -17.52 16.24
C PHE A 258 8.05 -16.62 16.03
N GLU A 259 7.55 -16.02 17.10
CA GLU A 259 6.50 -15.00 17.04
C GLU A 259 7.15 -13.67 17.45
N PRO A 260 7.33 -12.69 16.54
CA PRO A 260 7.79 -11.38 16.94
C PRO A 260 6.70 -10.68 17.75
N ARG A 261 7.09 -9.72 18.59
CA ARG A 261 6.14 -8.84 19.28
C ARG A 261 5.22 -8.15 18.27
N ASP A 262 4.00 -7.82 18.71
CA ASP A 262 2.96 -7.23 17.84
C ASP A 262 3.44 -5.99 17.08
N ALA A 263 4.25 -5.15 17.74
CA ALA A 263 4.81 -3.95 17.14
C ALA A 263 5.72 -4.19 15.92
N HIS A 264 6.16 -5.42 15.65
CA HIS A 264 7.02 -5.75 14.50
C HIS A 264 6.39 -6.79 13.55
N LYS A 265 5.20 -7.32 13.86
CA LYS A 265 4.53 -8.34 13.02
C LYS A 265 4.26 -7.83 11.61
N GLY A 266 3.75 -6.60 11.50
CA GLY A 266 3.48 -5.94 10.22
C GLY A 266 4.76 -5.74 9.39
N ASP A 267 5.81 -5.19 10.00
CA ASP A 267 7.08 -4.91 9.32
C ASP A 267 7.73 -6.20 8.83
N ALA A 268 7.71 -7.25 9.67
CA ALA A 268 8.26 -8.56 9.32
C ALA A 268 7.51 -9.14 8.10
N ALA A 269 6.19 -9.08 8.09
CA ALA A 269 5.38 -9.50 6.95
C ALA A 269 5.73 -8.73 5.68
N ARG A 270 5.77 -7.40 5.75
CA ARG A 270 6.08 -6.54 4.58
C ARG A 270 7.50 -6.74 4.08
N ALA A 271 8.47 -6.96 4.96
CA ALA A 271 9.85 -7.25 4.59
C ALA A 271 9.96 -8.61 3.86
N MET A 272 9.26 -9.63 4.36
CA MET A 272 9.20 -10.96 3.74
C MET A 272 8.52 -10.93 2.37
N MET A 273 7.35 -10.29 2.27
CA MET A 273 6.63 -10.13 0.99
C MET A 273 7.46 -9.35 -0.03
N TYR A 274 8.10 -8.25 0.40
CA TYR A 274 9.03 -7.50 -0.44
C TYR A 274 10.17 -8.36 -0.97
N PHE A 275 10.82 -9.13 -0.07
CA PHE A 275 11.96 -9.97 -0.42
C PHE A 275 11.57 -10.97 -1.50
N VAL A 276 10.44 -11.67 -1.31
CA VAL A 276 9.95 -12.68 -2.26
C VAL A 276 9.53 -12.07 -3.59
N THR A 277 8.90 -10.89 -3.58
CA THR A 277 8.53 -10.19 -4.82
C THR A 277 9.75 -9.74 -5.60
N ARG A 278 10.83 -9.34 -4.93
CA ARG A 278 12.06 -8.89 -5.60
C ARG A 278 12.98 -10.03 -6.04
N TYR A 279 13.18 -11.01 -5.16
CA TYR A 279 14.26 -12.00 -5.25
C TYR A 279 13.77 -13.44 -5.41
N GLY A 280 12.48 -13.71 -5.20
CA GLY A 280 11.91 -15.05 -5.19
C GLY A 280 11.95 -15.71 -3.80
N ASP A 281 11.25 -16.83 -3.68
CA ASP A 281 11.13 -17.59 -2.43
C ASP A 281 12.16 -18.73 -2.37
N TYR A 282 13.30 -18.46 -1.73
CA TYR A 282 14.35 -19.45 -1.54
C TYR A 282 13.91 -20.53 -0.55
N ASN A 283 14.16 -21.80 -0.91
CA ASN A 283 13.78 -22.98 -0.12
C ASN A 283 12.30 -23.06 0.24
N ASN A 284 11.42 -22.36 -0.50
CA ASN A 284 10.00 -22.27 -0.20
C ASN A 284 9.73 -21.76 1.24
N PHE A 285 10.63 -20.91 1.75
CA PHE A 285 10.64 -20.46 3.13
C PHE A 285 9.46 -19.53 3.43
N TYR A 286 9.06 -18.66 2.49
CA TYR A 286 7.89 -17.81 2.66
C TYR A 286 6.59 -18.56 2.49
N ALA A 287 6.46 -19.42 1.47
CA ALA A 287 5.18 -20.05 1.14
C ALA A 287 4.58 -20.86 2.30
N GLN A 288 5.41 -21.45 3.17
CA GLN A 288 4.94 -22.20 4.34
C GLN A 288 4.35 -21.31 5.46
N GLN A 289 4.67 -20.02 5.45
CA GLN A 289 4.25 -19.02 6.43
C GLN A 289 3.47 -17.86 5.81
N SER A 290 3.08 -17.96 4.52
CA SER A 290 2.43 -16.84 3.82
C SER A 290 1.13 -16.44 4.48
N ALA A 291 0.29 -17.42 4.88
CA ALA A 291 -1.00 -17.14 5.52
C ALA A 291 -0.88 -16.34 6.82
N VAL A 292 0.12 -16.64 7.66
CA VAL A 292 0.32 -15.89 8.91
C VAL A 292 0.90 -14.50 8.64
N LEU A 293 1.83 -14.38 7.69
CA LEU A 293 2.41 -13.09 7.33
C LEU A 293 1.39 -12.17 6.65
N GLU A 294 0.56 -12.69 5.75
CA GLU A 294 -0.53 -11.94 5.11
C GLU A 294 -1.57 -11.48 6.13
N GLY A 295 -1.91 -12.35 7.10
CA GLY A 295 -2.77 -11.97 8.22
C GLY A 295 -2.17 -10.86 9.08
N TRP A 296 -0.85 -10.91 9.37
CA TRP A 296 -0.16 -9.85 10.10
C TRP A 296 -0.06 -8.54 9.32
N HIS A 297 0.14 -8.60 8.00
CA HIS A 297 0.14 -7.41 7.15
C HIS A 297 -1.20 -6.66 7.22
N GLN A 298 -2.32 -7.39 7.19
CA GLN A 298 -3.66 -6.80 7.32
C GLN A 298 -3.92 -6.28 8.74
N GLN A 299 -3.53 -7.04 9.77
CA GLN A 299 -3.79 -6.69 11.17
C GLN A 299 -2.92 -5.52 11.67
N PHE A 300 -1.71 -5.37 11.13
CA PHE A 300 -0.73 -4.38 11.56
C PHE A 300 -0.31 -3.51 10.36
N PRO A 301 -1.18 -2.56 9.91
CA PRO A 301 -0.91 -1.73 8.74
C PRO A 301 0.29 -0.79 8.97
N PRO A 302 0.95 -0.32 7.89
CA PRO A 302 2.10 0.57 8.01
C PRO A 302 1.80 1.85 8.80
N ASP A 303 2.68 2.19 9.74
CA ASP A 303 2.62 3.42 10.52
C ASP A 303 3.47 4.56 9.88
N SER A 304 3.62 5.68 10.60
CA SER A 304 4.46 6.79 10.12
C SER A 304 5.94 6.43 10.06
N ASN A 305 6.45 5.62 10.98
CA ASN A 305 7.85 5.20 11.03
C ASN A 305 8.17 4.27 9.87
N ASP A 306 7.27 3.32 9.55
CA ASP A 306 7.36 2.47 8.35
C ASP A 306 7.53 3.31 7.08
N ARG A 307 6.64 4.30 6.90
CA ARG A 307 6.65 5.18 5.73
C ARG A 307 7.91 6.02 5.64
N SER A 308 8.36 6.60 6.77
CA SER A 308 9.61 7.36 6.84
C SER A 308 10.83 6.49 6.56
N ARG A 309 10.88 5.28 7.13
CA ARG A 309 11.95 4.31 6.87
C ARG A 309 11.99 3.89 5.41
N ASN A 310 10.84 3.58 4.81
CA ASN A 310 10.73 3.23 3.39
C ASN A 310 11.22 4.37 2.49
N GLN A 311 10.86 5.62 2.81
CA GLN A 311 11.38 6.80 2.11
C GLN A 311 12.89 6.98 2.27
N GLY A 312 13.42 6.75 3.48
CA GLY A 312 14.87 6.81 3.75
C GLY A 312 15.65 5.75 2.96
N ILE A 313 15.15 4.52 2.91
CA ILE A 313 15.77 3.45 2.10
C ILE A 313 15.70 3.81 0.62
N ALA A 314 14.58 4.38 0.14
CA ALA A 314 14.47 4.84 -1.24
C ALA A 314 15.54 5.87 -1.61
N ALA A 315 15.85 6.80 -0.70
CA ALA A 315 16.91 7.79 -0.91
C ALA A 315 18.32 7.18 -0.97
N LEU A 316 18.52 5.99 -0.38
CA LEU A 316 19.80 5.31 -0.27
C LEU A 316 20.01 4.22 -1.34
N GLN A 317 18.97 3.44 -1.64
CA GLN A 317 19.03 2.25 -2.49
C GLN A 317 18.19 2.37 -3.78
N ASN A 318 17.46 3.48 -3.95
CA ASN A 318 16.53 3.71 -5.07
C ASN A 318 15.44 2.63 -5.20
N THR A 319 15.07 2.02 -4.08
CA THR A 319 14.07 0.95 -3.97
C THR A 319 13.04 1.30 -2.92
N ARG A 320 11.77 0.95 -3.19
CA ARG A 320 10.66 1.14 -2.26
C ARG A 320 9.96 -0.16 -2.00
N ASN A 321 9.50 -0.38 -0.78
CA ASN A 321 8.64 -1.51 -0.44
C ASN A 321 7.18 -1.19 -0.82
N PRO A 322 6.61 -1.83 -1.88
CA PRO A 322 5.22 -1.59 -2.30
C PRO A 322 4.21 -1.88 -1.20
N TYR A 323 4.49 -2.84 -0.32
CA TYR A 323 3.59 -3.23 0.77
C TYR A 323 3.57 -2.20 1.91
N VAL A 324 4.53 -1.27 1.95
CA VAL A 324 4.52 -0.11 2.86
C VAL A 324 3.79 1.08 2.22
N ASP A 325 4.04 1.34 0.94
CA ASP A 325 3.45 2.48 0.24
C ASP A 325 1.96 2.28 -0.09
N TYR A 326 1.62 1.08 -0.52
CA TYR A 326 0.26 0.67 -0.92
C TYR A 326 -0.07 -0.68 -0.29
N PRO A 327 -0.34 -0.74 1.03
CA PRO A 327 -0.62 -1.99 1.73
C PRO A 327 -1.80 -2.77 1.13
N GLN A 328 -2.76 -2.06 0.53
CA GLN A 328 -3.92 -2.65 -0.16
C GLN A 328 -3.55 -3.50 -1.38
N ILE A 329 -2.32 -3.44 -1.92
CA ILE A 329 -1.89 -4.18 -3.13
C ILE A 329 -2.09 -5.71 -3.07
N MET A 330 -2.39 -6.26 -1.90
CA MET A 330 -2.68 -7.67 -1.66
C MET A 330 -4.17 -8.05 -1.83
N GLU A 331 -5.07 -7.09 -1.99
CA GLU A 331 -6.52 -7.30 -2.23
C GLU A 331 -6.83 -7.69 -3.69
#